data_AF-M6RFF0-F1
#
_entry.id   AF-M6RFF0-F1
#
_cell.length_a   1.000
_cell.length_b   1.000
_cell.length_c   1.000
_cell.angle_alpha   90.00
_cell.angle_beta   90.00
_cell.angle_gamma   90.00
#
_symmetry.space_group_name_H-M   'P 1'
#
loop_
_entity.id
_entity.type
_entity.pdbx_description
1 polymer ?
#
loop_
_entity_poly.entity_id
_entity_poly.type
_entity_poly.pdbx_seq_one_letter_code
_entity_poly.pdbx_strand_id
1 'polypeptide(L)'
;MDPKSKIPHLTRRISQFKSLKCTLHFLLKKNRNRLHSLFAQPEKEKTLYQETELELVRFSFRPNAADWAELRLVARYYGVSICNFFVMLLTFDENINKGSAKSFWKDSKNQKFQNSEILLIQLISSKRNTLFFSIITGLNTFHGF
;
A
#
# COMPACT_ATOMS: atom_id res chain seq x y z
N MET A 1 -12.69 -4.39 2.57
CA MET A 1 -12.28 -3.22 3.39
C MET A 1 -13.48 -2.30 3.49
N ASP A 2 -13.92 -1.93 4.69
CA ASP A 2 -15.08 -1.04 4.87
C ASP A 2 -14.70 0.44 4.63
N PRO A 3 -15.19 1.09 3.55
CA PRO A 3 -14.92 2.51 3.26
C PRO A 3 -15.54 3.46 4.29
N LYS A 4 -16.66 3.08 4.92
CA LYS A 4 -17.40 3.94 5.87
C LYS A 4 -16.56 4.22 7.12
N SER A 5 -15.86 3.19 7.62
CA SER A 5 -14.90 3.33 8.72
C SER A 5 -13.82 4.40 8.49
N LYS A 6 -13.53 4.77 7.23
CA LYS A 6 -12.48 5.73 6.86
C LYS A 6 -12.95 7.17 6.79
N ILE A 7 -14.26 7.43 6.85
CA ILE A 7 -14.82 8.77 6.75
C ILE A 7 -14.25 9.73 7.82
N PRO A 8 -14.18 9.39 9.12
CA PRO A 8 -13.65 10.32 10.11
C PRO A 8 -12.19 10.71 9.85
N HIS A 9 -11.36 9.73 9.44
CA HIS A 9 -9.96 9.99 9.08
C HIS A 9 -9.84 10.86 7.83
N LEU A 10 -10.66 10.58 6.80
CA LEU A 10 -10.70 11.38 5.58
C LEU A 10 -11.14 12.82 5.88
N THR A 11 -12.22 13.03 6.63
CA THR A 11 -12.71 14.37 7.01
C THR A 11 -11.63 15.15 7.78
N ARG A 12 -10.92 14.49 8.71
CA ARG A 12 -9.78 15.10 9.41
C ARG A 12 -8.68 15.53 8.44
N ARG A 13 -8.32 14.69 7.47
CA ARG A 13 -7.29 15.03 6.46
C ARG A 13 -7.74 16.13 5.51
N ILE A 14 -9.01 16.16 5.11
CA ILE A 14 -9.57 17.24 4.28
C ILE A 14 -9.48 18.56 5.02
N SER A 15 -9.84 18.59 6.31
CA SER A 15 -9.71 19.78 7.16
C SER A 15 -8.25 20.23 7.26
N GLN A 16 -7.32 19.30 7.51
CA GLN A 16 -5.89 19.59 7.61
C GLN A 16 -5.29 20.16 6.31
N PHE A 17 -5.63 19.58 5.16
CA PHE A 17 -5.07 19.97 3.85
C PHE A 17 -5.98 20.93 3.07
N LYS A 18 -7.05 21.44 3.69
CA LYS A 18 -8.08 22.34 3.15
C LYS A 18 -8.95 21.78 2.02
N SER A 19 -8.53 20.72 1.33
CA SER A 19 -9.32 20.12 0.25
C SER A 19 -8.96 18.66 0.02
N LEU A 20 -9.93 17.91 -0.53
CA LEU A 20 -9.74 16.52 -0.95
C LEU A 20 -8.69 16.38 -2.07
N LYS A 21 -8.59 17.39 -2.93
CA LYS A 21 -7.54 17.48 -3.95
C LYS A 21 -6.14 17.48 -3.33
N CYS A 22 -5.92 18.34 -2.35
CA CYS A 22 -4.64 18.40 -1.61
C CYS A 22 -4.40 17.14 -0.79
N THR A 23 -5.44 16.58 -0.18
CA THR A 23 -5.34 15.30 0.54
C THR A 23 -4.88 14.17 -0.39
N LEU A 24 -5.49 14.03 -1.57
CA LEU A 24 -5.08 13.02 -2.55
C LEU A 24 -3.60 13.20 -2.96
N HIS A 25 -3.22 14.43 -3.30
CA HIS A 25 -1.84 14.74 -3.66
C HIS A 25 -0.85 14.32 -2.57
N PHE A 26 -1.15 14.67 -1.31
CA PHE A 26 -0.34 14.29 -0.17
C PHE A 26 -0.24 12.76 -0.02
N LEU A 27 -1.37 12.05 -0.11
CA LEU A 27 -1.41 10.59 0.02
C LEU A 27 -0.59 9.89 -1.05
N LEU A 28 -0.68 10.33 -2.31
CA LEU A 28 0.12 9.79 -3.40
C LEU A 28 1.60 10.06 -3.15
N LYS A 29 1.99 11.34 -2.97
CA LYS A 29 3.37 11.75 -2.74
C LYS A 29 4.03 11.01 -1.59
N LYS A 30 3.32 10.83 -0.46
CA LYS A 30 3.81 10.13 0.73
C LYS A 30 4.04 8.63 0.49
N ASN A 31 3.27 8.01 -0.41
CA ASN A 31 3.34 6.57 -0.63
C ASN A 31 4.17 6.16 -1.87
N ARG A 32 4.59 7.08 -2.75
CA ARG A 32 5.37 6.78 -3.97
C ARG A 32 6.45 5.71 -3.80
N ASN A 33 7.33 5.88 -2.81
CA ASN A 33 8.45 4.93 -2.58
C ASN A 33 8.00 3.55 -2.11
N ARG A 34 6.82 3.47 -1.47
CA ARG A 34 6.24 2.21 -0.98
C ARG A 34 5.45 1.50 -2.06
N LEU A 35 4.82 2.24 -2.97
CA LEU A 35 3.95 1.66 -3.98
C LEU A 35 4.68 0.67 -4.91
N HIS A 36 5.99 0.82 -5.08
CA HIS A 36 6.80 -0.08 -5.90
C HIS A 36 7.14 -1.42 -5.21
N SER A 37 7.18 -1.48 -3.88
CA SER A 37 7.66 -2.66 -3.14
C SER A 37 6.54 -3.50 -2.51
N LEU A 38 5.31 -3.02 -2.52
CA LEU A 38 4.26 -3.59 -1.69
C LEU A 38 3.55 -4.82 -2.30
N PHE A 39 3.54 -5.02 -3.63
CA PHE A 39 2.74 -6.10 -4.24
C PHE A 39 3.30 -6.65 -5.56
N ALA A 40 3.20 -7.97 -5.70
CA ALA A 40 3.40 -8.69 -6.97
C ALA A 40 2.30 -8.33 -7.96
N GLN A 41 2.61 -8.34 -9.26
CA GLN A 41 1.61 -8.10 -10.30
C GLN A 41 0.45 -9.10 -10.12
N PRO A 42 -0.81 -8.63 -10.21
CA PRO A 42 -1.95 -9.52 -10.09
C PRO A 42 -1.94 -10.55 -11.23
N GLU A 43 -2.03 -11.84 -10.90
CA GLU A 43 -2.11 -12.94 -11.89
C GLU A 43 -3.40 -12.88 -12.74
N LYS A 44 -4.41 -12.12 -12.29
CA LYS A 44 -5.71 -12.01 -12.95
C LYS A 44 -5.92 -10.61 -13.49
N GLU A 45 -6.36 -10.54 -14.74
CA GLU A 45 -6.63 -9.29 -15.47
C GLU A 45 -7.87 -8.53 -14.95
N LYS A 46 -8.68 -9.16 -14.10
CA LYS A 46 -9.95 -8.59 -13.59
C LYS A 46 -9.70 -7.58 -12.47
N THR A 47 -10.20 -6.36 -12.67
CA THR A 47 -10.19 -5.31 -11.65
C THR A 47 -11.09 -5.68 -10.48
N LEU A 48 -10.53 -5.68 -9.26
CA LEU A 48 -11.24 -5.87 -8.01
C LEU A 48 -11.97 -4.58 -7.61
N TYR A 49 -13.30 -4.63 -7.71
CA TYR A 49 -14.19 -3.57 -7.23
C TYR A 49 -14.43 -3.70 -5.73
N GLN A 50 -15.08 -2.70 -5.15
CA GLN A 50 -15.59 -2.77 -3.78
C GLN A 50 -16.76 -3.76 -3.73
N GLU A 51 -17.02 -4.31 -2.54
CA GLU A 51 -18.20 -5.15 -2.29
C GLU A 51 -19.48 -4.36 -2.60
N THR A 52 -20.53 -5.08 -3.00
CA THR A 52 -21.86 -4.51 -3.25
C THR A 52 -22.56 -4.19 -1.93
N GLU A 53 -23.60 -3.36 -1.96
CA GLU A 53 -24.46 -3.05 -0.79
C GLU A 53 -23.75 -2.32 0.37
N LEU A 54 -22.61 -1.69 0.09
CA LEU A 54 -21.97 -0.78 1.04
C LEU A 54 -22.76 0.53 1.12
N GLU A 55 -22.92 1.07 2.33
CA GLU A 55 -23.45 2.42 2.56
C GLU A 55 -22.40 3.48 2.17
N LEU A 56 -22.24 3.69 0.86
CA LEU A 56 -21.21 4.56 0.31
C LEU A 56 -21.58 6.05 0.46
N VAL A 57 -20.61 6.84 0.89
CA VAL A 57 -20.70 8.31 0.90
C VAL A 57 -19.92 8.87 -0.28
N ARG A 58 -20.57 9.74 -1.06
CA ARG A 58 -19.97 10.36 -2.24
C ARG A 58 -19.17 11.62 -1.86
N PHE A 59 -17.90 11.64 -2.28
CA PHE A 59 -17.05 12.83 -2.24
C PHE A 59 -16.72 13.27 -3.66
N SER A 60 -17.25 14.42 -4.09
CA SER A 60 -17.01 14.94 -5.43
C SER A 60 -15.87 15.95 -5.43
N PHE A 61 -14.84 15.73 -6.26
CA PHE A 61 -13.76 16.69 -6.48
C PHE A 61 -13.06 16.41 -7.82
N ARG A 62 -12.30 17.39 -8.32
CA ARG A 62 -11.44 17.25 -9.50
C ARG A 62 -9.97 17.16 -9.07
N PRO A 63 -9.31 16.00 -9.21
CA PRO A 63 -7.87 15.88 -8.97
C PRO A 63 -7.04 16.74 -9.93
N ASN A 64 -5.77 16.97 -9.62
CA ASN A 64 -4.82 17.45 -10.64
C ASN A 64 -4.66 16.38 -11.73
N ALA A 65 -4.32 16.81 -12.95
CA ALA A 65 -4.10 15.90 -14.07
C ALA A 65 -3.00 14.86 -13.78
N ALA A 66 -1.88 15.30 -13.19
CA ALA A 66 -0.78 14.41 -12.81
C ALA A 66 -1.19 13.41 -11.73
N ASP A 67 -1.83 13.88 -10.64
CA ASP A 67 -2.31 13.01 -9.56
C ASP A 67 -3.35 12.00 -10.09
N TRP A 68 -4.20 12.40 -11.03
CA TRP A 68 -5.19 11.52 -11.67
C TRP A 68 -4.56 10.46 -12.57
N ALA A 69 -3.50 10.81 -13.29
CA ALA A 69 -2.75 9.86 -14.11
C ALA A 69 -2.01 8.84 -13.23
N GLU A 70 -1.32 9.31 -12.18
CA GLU A 70 -0.64 8.47 -11.20
C GLU A 70 -1.63 7.52 -10.52
N LEU A 71 -2.74 8.04 -10.02
CA LEU A 71 -3.77 7.24 -9.35
C LEU A 71 -4.33 6.13 -10.26
N ARG A 72 -4.61 6.44 -11.53
CA ARG A 72 -5.09 5.46 -12.51
C ARG A 72 -4.05 4.38 -12.81
N LEU A 73 -2.81 4.79 -13.05
CA LEU A 73 -1.71 3.87 -13.35
C LEU A 73 -1.50 2.90 -12.20
N VAL A 74 -1.44 3.42 -10.98
CA VAL A 74 -1.20 2.62 -9.80
C VAL A 74 -2.42 1.74 -9.49
N ALA A 75 -3.65 2.26 -9.52
CA ALA A 75 -4.83 1.40 -9.30
C ALA A 75 -4.88 0.21 -10.29
N ARG A 76 -4.54 0.44 -11.57
CA ARG A 76 -4.44 -0.61 -12.58
C ARG A 76 -3.32 -1.60 -12.28
N TYR A 77 -2.13 -1.11 -11.91
CA TYR A 77 -1.00 -1.96 -11.52
C TYR A 77 -1.39 -2.91 -10.37
N TYR A 78 -2.21 -2.42 -9.44
CA TYR A 78 -2.71 -3.19 -8.30
C TYR A 78 -3.94 -4.05 -8.60
N GLY A 79 -4.49 -4.00 -9.83
CA GLY A 79 -5.68 -4.74 -10.20
C GLY A 79 -6.93 -4.36 -9.39
N VAL A 80 -7.04 -3.13 -8.90
CA VAL A 80 -8.18 -2.65 -8.09
C VAL A 80 -8.83 -1.42 -8.73
N SER A 81 -10.10 -1.18 -8.41
CA SER A 81 -10.74 0.08 -8.82
C SER A 81 -10.05 1.29 -8.20
N ILE A 82 -10.13 2.44 -8.87
CA ILE A 82 -9.55 3.71 -8.39
C ILE A 82 -10.07 4.07 -6.99
N CYS A 83 -11.38 3.87 -6.75
CA CYS A 83 -12.00 4.14 -5.45
C CYS A 83 -11.46 3.19 -4.36
N ASN A 84 -11.33 1.90 -4.69
CA ASN A 84 -10.76 0.93 -3.75
C ASN A 84 -9.30 1.28 -3.42
N PHE A 85 -8.51 1.65 -4.43
CA PHE A 85 -7.14 2.11 -4.24
C PHE A 85 -7.04 3.35 -3.35
N PHE A 86 -7.95 4.31 -3.52
CA PHE A 86 -8.01 5.47 -2.65
C PHE A 86 -8.28 5.11 -1.17
N VAL A 87 -9.18 4.15 -0.92
CA VAL A 87 -9.43 3.63 0.45
C VAL A 87 -8.19 2.93 1.02
N MET A 88 -7.41 2.22 0.20
CA MET A 88 -6.13 1.65 0.62
C MET A 88 -5.13 2.74 1.03
N LEU A 89 -4.99 3.82 0.25
CA LEU A 89 -4.13 4.96 0.60
C LEU A 89 -4.49 5.57 1.96
N LEU A 90 -5.79 5.71 2.23
CA LEU A 90 -6.28 6.20 3.54
C LEU A 90 -5.90 5.24 4.67
N THR A 91 -6.00 3.93 4.43
CA THR A 91 -5.61 2.92 5.41
C THR A 91 -4.12 2.95 5.71
N PHE A 92 -3.27 3.08 4.68
CA PHE A 92 -1.83 3.20 4.87
C PHE A 92 -1.46 4.43 5.69
N ASP A 93 -2.13 5.54 5.41
CA ASP A 93 -1.91 6.78 6.11
C ASP A 93 -2.34 6.69 7.59
N GLU A 94 -3.49 6.08 7.87
CA GLU A 94 -3.99 5.87 9.22
C GLU A 94 -3.09 4.96 10.06
N ASN A 95 -2.61 3.84 9.48
CA ASN A 95 -1.75 2.87 10.15
C ASN A 95 -0.38 3.44 10.53
N ILE A 96 0.18 4.33 9.69
CA ILE A 96 1.42 5.05 10.03
C ILE A 96 1.20 5.95 11.24
N ASN A 97 0.09 6.70 11.28
CA ASN A 97 -0.19 7.63 12.38
C ASN A 97 -0.50 6.90 13.69
N LYS A 98 -0.97 5.64 13.64
CA LYS A 98 -1.25 4.80 14.81
C LYS A 98 -0.02 3.99 15.30
N GLY A 99 1.15 4.13 14.67
CA GLY A 99 2.38 3.39 15.04
C GLY A 99 2.34 1.88 14.75
N SER A 100 1.30 1.38 14.06
CA SER A 100 0.99 -0.05 13.97
C SER A 100 1.35 -0.66 12.62
N ALA A 101 2.55 -0.36 12.09
CA ALA A 101 3.05 -0.99 10.86
C ALA A 101 3.12 -2.54 10.94
N LYS A 102 2.82 -3.16 12.09
CA LYS A 102 2.85 -4.62 12.30
C LYS A 102 1.50 -5.34 12.10
N SER A 103 0.34 -4.68 12.18
CA SER A 103 -0.97 -5.39 12.21
C SER A 103 -1.54 -5.67 10.82
N PHE A 104 -1.51 -4.73 9.89
CA PHE A 104 -2.06 -4.93 8.54
C PHE A 104 -1.31 -6.00 7.72
N TRP A 105 0.01 -6.10 7.94
CA TRP A 105 0.83 -7.17 7.36
C TRP A 105 0.56 -8.55 7.97
N LYS A 106 0.04 -8.60 9.20
CA LYS A 106 -0.33 -9.84 9.88
C LYS A 106 -1.58 -10.46 9.26
N ASP A 107 -2.50 -9.63 8.81
CA ASP A 107 -3.73 -10.09 8.13
C ASP A 107 -3.45 -10.52 6.68
N SER A 108 -2.49 -9.88 5.99
CA SER A 108 -2.00 -10.36 4.69
C SER A 108 -1.21 -11.67 4.80
N LYS A 109 -0.52 -11.93 5.93
CA LYS A 109 0.15 -13.21 6.20
C LYS A 109 -0.82 -14.37 6.43
N ASN A 110 -2.08 -14.09 6.78
CA ASN A 110 -3.10 -15.13 6.99
C ASN A 110 -3.81 -15.55 5.69
N GLN A 111 -3.55 -14.90 4.56
CA GLN A 111 -3.74 -15.53 3.26
C GLN A 111 -2.63 -16.56 3.08
N LYS A 112 -2.98 -17.81 3.35
CA LYS A 112 -2.24 -19.06 3.06
C LYS A 112 -1.12 -18.87 2.02
N PHE A 113 0.08 -18.50 2.47
CA PHE A 113 1.30 -18.50 1.67
C PHE A 113 1.70 -19.96 1.45
N GLN A 114 1.18 -20.56 0.39
CA GLN A 114 1.57 -21.89 -0.03
C GLN A 114 2.82 -21.77 -0.91
N ASN A 115 3.94 -22.23 -0.35
CA ASN A 115 5.10 -22.81 -1.00
C ASN A 115 5.87 -21.96 -2.02
N SER A 116 6.84 -21.16 -1.52
CA SER A 116 8.20 -20.93 -2.07
C SER A 116 8.74 -19.55 -1.66
N GLU A 117 8.87 -19.29 -0.36
CA GLU A 117 9.45 -18.02 0.12
C GLU A 117 10.98 -18.06 0.09
N ILE A 118 11.57 -17.11 -0.64
CA ILE A 118 13.00 -16.76 -0.57
C ILE A 118 13.11 -15.52 0.30
N LEU A 119 13.77 -15.63 1.45
CA LEU A 119 14.01 -14.53 2.37
C LEU A 119 15.42 -13.98 2.13
N LEU A 120 15.54 -12.73 1.70
CA LEU A 120 16.83 -12.03 1.57
C LEU A 120 17.03 -11.11 2.78
N ILE A 121 18.12 -11.32 3.52
CA ILE A 121 18.55 -10.46 4.61
C ILE A 121 19.82 -9.73 4.17
N GLN A 122 19.82 -8.41 4.24
CA GLN A 122 20.99 -7.57 3.98
C GLN A 122 21.46 -6.88 5.26
N LEU A 123 22.73 -7.06 5.61
CA LEU A 123 23.39 -6.36 6.72
C LEU A 123 24.52 -5.48 6.18
N ILE A 124 24.47 -4.18 6.50
CA ILE A 124 25.46 -3.20 6.06
C ILE A 124 26.33 -2.83 7.26
N SER A 125 27.63 -3.15 7.20
CA SER A 125 28.59 -2.77 8.24
C SER A 125 29.39 -1.54 7.84
N SER A 126 29.06 -0.39 8.43
CA SER A 126 29.76 0.88 8.19
C SER A 126 31.24 0.87 8.59
N LYS A 127 31.67 -0.06 9.47
CA LYS A 127 33.06 -0.13 9.95
C LYS A 127 34.04 -0.77 8.95
N ARG A 128 33.56 -1.52 7.97
CA ARG A 128 34.42 -2.28 7.05
C ARG A 128 34.06 -2.10 5.57
N ASN A 129 33.12 -1.21 5.22
CA ASN A 129 32.57 -1.09 3.86
C ASN A 129 32.10 -2.46 3.31
N THR A 130 31.60 -3.34 4.18
CA THR A 130 31.14 -4.68 3.79
C THR A 130 29.62 -4.78 3.84
N LEU A 131 29.09 -5.50 2.85
CA LEU A 131 27.68 -5.84 2.71
C LEU A 131 27.56 -7.35 2.85
N PHE A 132 26.73 -7.82 3.77
CA PHE A 132 26.45 -9.24 3.91
C PHE A 132 25.04 -9.52 3.43
N PHE A 133 24.90 -10.61 2.67
CA PHE A 133 23.61 -11.09 2.21
C PHE A 133 23.41 -12.53 2.69
N SER A 134 22.22 -12.81 3.19
CA SER A 134 21.78 -14.16 3.51
C SER A 134 20.49 -14.46 2.77
N ILE A 135 20.48 -15.59 2.09
CA ILE A 135 19.30 -16.08 1.37
C ILE A 135 18.82 -17.34 2.09
N ILE A 136 17.60 -17.27 2.63
CA ILE A 136 16.93 -18.42 3.23
C ILE A 136 15.85 -18.87 2.26
N THR A 137 15.99 -20.09 1.77
CA THR A 137 14.94 -20.78 1.01
C THR A 137 14.39 -21.88 1.91
N GLY A 138 13.13 -22.27 1.76
CA GLY A 138 12.41 -23.16 2.70
C GLY A 138 13.06 -24.50 3.10
N LEU A 139 14.21 -24.89 2.55
CA LEU A 139 15.04 -26.01 3.02
C LEU A 139 16.54 -25.70 3.23
N ASN A 140 17.09 -24.56 2.79
CA ASN A 140 18.54 -24.30 2.83
C ASN A 140 18.88 -22.80 3.04
N THR A 141 19.96 -22.55 3.79
CA THR A 141 20.51 -21.20 4.03
C THR A 141 21.84 -21.02 3.31
N PHE A 142 21.93 -20.03 2.42
CA PHE A 142 23.15 -19.68 1.69
C PHE A 142 23.71 -18.33 2.17
N HIS A 143 25.03 -18.27 2.37
CA HIS A 143 25.73 -17.07 2.82
C HIS A 143 26.66 -16.60 1.69
N GLY A 144 26.57 -15.31 1.34
CA GLY A 144 27.48 -14.65 0.42
C GLY A 144 28.23 -13.50 1.12
N PHE A 145 29.51 -13.35 0.79
CA PHE A 145 30.38 -12.25 1.23
C PHE A 145 30.47 -11.16 0.18
#